data_AF-A0AAV5UAU7-F1
#
_entry.id   AF-A0AAV5UAU7-F1
#
_cell.length_a   1.000
_cell.length_b   1.000
_cell.length_c   1.000
_cell.angle_alpha   90.00
_cell.angle_beta   90.00
_cell.angle_gamma   90.00
#
_symmetry.space_group_name_H-M   'P 1'
#
loop_
_entity.id
_entity.type
_entity.pdbx_description
1 polymer ?
#
loop_
_entity_poly.entity_id
_entity_poly.type
_entity_poly.pdbx_seq_one_letter_code
_entity_poly.pdbx_strand_id
1 'polypeptide(L)'
;DGFIGTTYKARYLTKKNKLLSKEIVDLLSSLAKTAPLLMCKYYDEFIVPLKTMLYDENLYIISCLSYMGLSVGSNRFSLDAHDIMGHVSAKIAYLIKAHGEGFDSDFGRLVSLMGPDVIPFMPALMPPILKAARGEDE
;
A
#
# COMPACT_ATOMS: atom_id res chain seq x y z
N ASP A 1 31.81 -13.76 27.55
CA ASP A 1 30.97 -14.65 26.73
C ASP A 1 29.54 -14.64 27.21
N GLY A 2 28.58 -14.43 26.31
CA GLY A 2 27.15 -14.51 26.62
C GLY A 2 26.25 -13.65 25.74
N PHE A 3 26.45 -13.67 24.43
CA PHE A 3 25.54 -13.09 23.44
C PHE A 3 24.31 -13.99 23.34
N ILE A 4 23.17 -13.59 23.89
CA ILE A 4 21.88 -14.25 23.61
C ILE A 4 20.88 -13.18 23.17
N GLY A 5 20.65 -13.18 21.86
CA GLY A 5 19.82 -12.23 21.15
C GLY A 5 18.37 -12.25 21.61
N THR A 6 17.87 -11.06 21.94
CA THR A 6 16.45 -10.75 22.01
C THR A 6 15.89 -10.73 20.60
N THR A 7 15.49 -11.91 20.15
CA THR A 7 14.75 -12.15 18.91
C THR A 7 13.40 -11.43 19.00
N TYR A 8 13.27 -10.33 18.27
CA TYR A 8 11.98 -9.69 18.01
C TYR A 8 11.10 -10.70 17.26
N LYS A 9 10.14 -11.28 17.99
CA LYS A 9 9.16 -12.26 17.51
C LYS A 9 8.40 -11.71 16.29
N ALA A 10 8.63 -12.32 15.13
CA ALA A 10 7.80 -12.20 13.94
C ALA A 10 6.31 -12.38 14.28
N ARG A 11 5.45 -11.42 13.90
CA ARG A 11 3.99 -11.51 14.08
C ARG A 11 3.28 -11.58 12.73
N TYR A 12 2.92 -12.79 12.33
CA TYR A 12 1.99 -13.09 11.23
C TYR A 12 0.55 -12.77 11.64
N LEU A 13 -0.21 -12.07 10.77
CA LEU A 13 -1.68 -11.96 10.83
C LEU A 13 -2.28 -13.31 10.44
N THR A 14 -2.59 -14.15 11.44
CA THR A 14 -3.45 -15.32 11.26
C THR A 14 -4.86 -14.99 11.75
N LYS A 15 -5.84 -15.87 11.46
CA LYS A 15 -7.31 -15.90 11.74
C LYS A 15 -7.91 -15.23 13.02
N LYS A 16 -7.18 -14.46 13.84
CA LYS A 16 -7.56 -13.96 15.18
C LYS A 16 -7.40 -12.42 15.39
N ASN A 17 -7.52 -11.57 14.37
CA ASN A 17 -7.47 -10.09 14.52
C ASN A 17 -6.24 -9.56 15.30
N LYS A 18 -5.03 -9.72 14.75
CA LYS A 18 -3.82 -9.06 15.30
C LYS A 18 -3.00 -8.41 14.20
N LEU A 19 -3.22 -7.12 13.94
CA LEU A 19 -2.52 -6.27 12.95
C LEU A 19 -1.06 -6.69 12.71
N LEU A 20 -0.63 -6.77 11.44
CA LEU A 20 0.76 -7.09 11.08
C LEU A 20 1.65 -6.00 11.68
N SER A 21 2.83 -6.37 12.15
CA SER A 21 3.79 -5.33 12.51
C SER A 21 4.33 -4.68 11.24
N LYS A 22 4.79 -3.42 11.35
CA LYS A 22 5.39 -2.69 10.23
C LYS A 22 6.55 -3.46 9.60
N GLU A 23 7.38 -4.12 10.40
CA GLU A 23 8.52 -4.91 9.91
C GLU A 23 8.08 -6.07 9.02
N ILE A 24 6.94 -6.71 9.34
CA ILE A 24 6.40 -7.78 8.51
C ILE A 24 5.83 -7.22 7.21
N VAL A 25 5.15 -6.08 7.25
CA VAL A 25 4.66 -5.39 6.04
C VAL A 25 5.82 -4.99 5.12
N ASP A 26 6.89 -4.43 5.69
CA ASP A 26 8.10 -4.02 4.95
C ASP A 26 8.79 -5.25 4.30
N LEU A 27 8.85 -6.38 5.01
CA LEU A 27 9.36 -7.64 4.49
C LEU A 27 8.46 -8.19 3.36
N LEU A 28 7.14 -8.18 3.54
CA LEU A 28 6.19 -8.60 2.50
C LEU A 28 6.32 -7.74 1.25
N SER A 29 6.45 -6.42 1.41
CA SER A 29 6.71 -5.48 0.31
C SER A 29 7.99 -5.85 -0.45
N SER A 30 9.07 -6.13 0.28
CA SER A 30 10.36 -6.54 -0.29
C SER A 30 10.28 -7.89 -1.03
N LEU A 31 9.53 -8.85 -0.48
CA LEU A 31 9.29 -10.15 -1.11
C LEU A 31 8.43 -10.03 -2.37
N ALA A 32 7.36 -9.23 -2.34
CA ALA A 32 6.50 -8.96 -3.50
C ALA A 32 7.30 -8.32 -4.64
N LYS A 33 8.20 -7.38 -4.30
CA LYS A 33 9.12 -6.76 -5.26
C LYS A 33 10.13 -7.74 -5.86
N THR A 34 10.68 -8.64 -5.05
CA THR A 34 11.81 -9.52 -5.44
C THR A 34 11.34 -10.82 -6.10
N ALA A 35 10.21 -11.38 -5.66
CA ALA A 35 9.69 -12.68 -6.09
C ALA A 35 8.19 -12.62 -6.41
N PRO A 36 7.76 -11.80 -7.39
CA PRO A 36 6.35 -11.55 -7.68
C PRO A 36 5.56 -12.82 -8.02
N LEU A 37 6.16 -13.75 -8.76
CA LEU A 37 5.55 -15.04 -9.11
C LEU A 37 5.24 -15.90 -7.89
N LEU A 38 6.10 -15.85 -6.88
CA LEU A 38 5.88 -16.56 -5.62
C LEU A 38 4.81 -15.85 -4.80
N MET A 39 4.88 -14.52 -4.71
CA MET A 39 3.93 -13.72 -3.95
C MET A 39 2.49 -13.85 -4.48
N CYS A 40 2.31 -14.02 -5.78
CA CYS A 40 1.00 -14.25 -6.40
C CYS A 40 0.25 -15.44 -5.80
N LYS A 41 0.97 -16.47 -5.30
CA LYS A 41 0.37 -17.64 -4.63
C LYS A 41 -0.21 -17.33 -3.26
N TYR A 42 0.33 -16.32 -2.57
CA TYR A 42 -0.07 -15.95 -1.20
C TYR A 42 -0.97 -14.72 -1.16
N TYR A 43 -1.32 -14.15 -2.31
CA TYR A 43 -2.09 -12.91 -2.40
C TYR A 43 -3.39 -12.94 -1.60
N ASP A 44 -4.21 -14.00 -1.77
CA ASP A 44 -5.51 -14.12 -1.11
C ASP A 44 -5.38 -14.21 0.43
N GLU A 45 -4.25 -14.70 0.94
CA GLU A 45 -3.99 -14.80 2.38
C GLU A 45 -3.68 -13.43 3.00
N PHE A 46 -3.06 -12.53 2.25
CA PHE A 46 -2.54 -11.26 2.76
C PHE A 46 -3.37 -10.04 2.37
N ILE A 47 -4.08 -10.05 1.24
CA ILE A 47 -4.76 -8.86 0.73
C ILE A 47 -5.81 -8.31 1.70
N VAL A 48 -6.67 -9.18 2.25
CA VAL A 48 -7.71 -8.76 3.20
C VAL A 48 -7.09 -8.18 4.48
N PRO A 49 -6.16 -8.87 5.18
CA PRO A 49 -5.48 -8.30 6.34
C PRO A 49 -4.79 -6.95 6.05
N LEU A 50 -4.11 -6.82 4.91
CA LEU A 50 -3.44 -5.57 4.52
C LEU A 50 -4.44 -4.43 4.27
N LYS A 51 -5.57 -4.70 3.60
CA LYS A 51 -6.64 -3.71 3.41
C LYS A 51 -7.26 -3.25 4.73
N THR A 52 -7.46 -4.16 5.70
CA THR A 52 -8.02 -3.76 7.01
C THR A 52 -7.12 -2.77 7.75
N MET A 53 -5.80 -2.95 7.66
CA MET A 53 -4.86 -2.03 8.31
C MET A 53 -4.82 -0.65 7.64
N LEU A 54 -5.10 -0.55 6.33
CA LEU A 54 -5.24 0.73 5.63
C LEU A 54 -6.40 1.55 6.22
N TYR A 55 -7.47 0.89 6.65
CA TYR A 55 -8.64 1.55 7.27
C TYR A 55 -8.30 2.09 8.67
N ASP A 56 -7.35 1.46 9.36
CA ASP A 56 -6.78 1.94 10.63
C ASP A 56 -5.68 3.01 10.43
N GLU A 57 -5.69 3.71 9.30
CA GLU A 57 -4.80 4.82 8.97
C GLU A 57 -3.30 4.47 8.85
N ASN A 58 -2.98 3.19 8.64
CA ASN A 58 -1.60 2.74 8.44
C ASN A 58 -1.16 2.91 6.98
N LEU A 59 -0.81 4.13 6.61
CA LEU A 59 -0.53 4.53 5.22
C LEU A 59 0.76 3.91 4.65
N TYR A 60 1.70 3.47 5.51
CA TYR A 60 2.91 2.74 5.09
C TYR A 60 2.61 1.44 4.33
N ILE A 61 1.36 0.96 4.38
CA ILE A 61 0.91 -0.28 3.74
C ILE A 61 0.66 -0.10 2.25
N ILE A 62 0.49 1.14 1.77
CA ILE A 62 0.29 1.44 0.34
C ILE A 62 1.46 0.91 -0.50
N SER A 63 2.69 0.97 0.02
CA SER A 63 3.85 0.37 -0.64
C SER A 63 3.70 -1.13 -0.85
N CYS A 64 3.29 -1.84 0.21
CA CYS A 64 3.09 -3.29 0.17
C CYS A 64 1.96 -3.66 -0.79
N LEU A 65 0.80 -2.98 -0.68
CA LEU A 65 -0.36 -3.20 -1.54
C LEU A 65 -0.06 -2.97 -3.03
N SER A 66 0.71 -1.91 -3.34
CA SER A 66 1.09 -1.63 -4.74
C SER A 66 2.05 -2.67 -5.31
N TYR A 67 2.99 -3.23 -4.52
CA TYR A 67 3.81 -4.37 -4.99
C TYR A 67 3.03 -5.68 -5.07
N MET A 68 2.05 -5.91 -4.20
CA MET A 68 1.12 -7.04 -4.31
C MET A 68 0.34 -6.97 -5.63
N GLY A 69 -0.17 -5.77 -5.97
CA GLY A 69 -0.84 -5.54 -7.25
C GLY A 69 0.05 -5.79 -8.46
N LEU A 70 1.31 -5.36 -8.43
CA LEU A 70 2.29 -5.70 -9.48
C LEU A 70 2.54 -7.21 -9.58
N SER A 71 2.54 -7.92 -8.45
CA SER A 71 2.78 -9.36 -8.41
C SER A 71 1.66 -10.18 -9.05
N VAL A 72 0.41 -9.74 -8.88
CA VAL A 72 -0.77 -10.46 -9.40
C VAL A 72 -1.30 -9.93 -10.73
N GLY A 73 -0.89 -8.73 -11.13
CA GLY A 73 -1.35 -8.05 -12.34
C GLY A 73 -2.68 -7.32 -12.16
N SER A 74 -2.94 -6.36 -13.05
CA SER A 74 -4.11 -5.46 -13.00
C SER A 74 -5.45 -6.20 -12.95
N ASN A 75 -5.63 -7.26 -13.75
CA ASN A 75 -6.89 -7.99 -13.80
C ASN A 75 -7.28 -8.56 -12.42
N ARG A 76 -6.35 -9.22 -11.73
CA ARG A 76 -6.61 -9.80 -10.40
C ARG A 76 -6.68 -8.74 -9.31
N PHE A 77 -5.93 -7.66 -9.45
CA PHE A 77 -5.88 -6.58 -8.47
C PHE A 77 -7.02 -5.56 -8.58
N SER A 78 -7.77 -5.54 -9.68
CA SER A 78 -8.74 -4.47 -10.03
C SER A 78 -9.72 -4.10 -8.91
N LEU A 79 -10.43 -5.07 -8.35
CA LEU A 79 -11.39 -4.83 -7.27
C LEU A 79 -10.72 -4.25 -6.01
N ASP A 80 -9.59 -4.83 -5.62
CA ASP A 80 -8.82 -4.35 -4.48
C ASP A 80 -8.23 -2.96 -4.74
N ALA A 81 -7.81 -2.66 -5.97
CA ALA A 81 -7.32 -1.35 -6.37
C ALA A 81 -8.40 -0.28 -6.22
N HIS A 82 -9.64 -0.58 -6.61
CA HIS A 82 -10.78 0.31 -6.40
C HIS A 82 -11.07 0.57 -4.92
N ASP A 83 -11.11 -0.47 -4.10
CA ASP A 83 -11.32 -0.34 -2.65
C ASP A 83 -10.23 0.54 -1.99
N ILE A 84 -8.98 0.28 -2.34
CA ILE A 84 -7.81 1.01 -1.83
C ILE A 84 -7.84 2.46 -2.31
N MET A 85 -8.09 2.69 -3.60
CA MET A 85 -8.14 4.04 -4.17
C MET A 85 -9.30 4.86 -3.60
N GLY A 86 -10.45 4.24 -3.30
CA GLY A 86 -11.55 4.90 -2.59
C GLY A 86 -11.14 5.45 -1.23
N HIS A 87 -10.31 4.72 -0.49
CA HIS A 87 -9.79 5.17 0.81
C HIS A 87 -8.67 6.21 0.67
N VAL A 88 -7.75 6.00 -0.27
CA VAL A 88 -6.59 6.89 -0.47
C VAL A 88 -7.02 8.24 -1.04
N SER A 89 -7.91 8.26 -2.03
CA SER A 89 -8.38 9.50 -2.68
C SER A 89 -9.06 10.46 -1.70
N ALA A 90 -9.76 9.96 -0.69
CA ALA A 90 -10.37 10.80 0.36
C ALA A 90 -9.33 11.53 1.23
N LYS A 91 -8.08 11.05 1.27
CA LYS A 91 -7.01 11.58 2.14
C LYS A 91 -5.82 12.13 1.34
N ILE A 92 -5.88 12.14 0.01
CA ILE A 92 -4.73 12.39 -0.86
C ILE A 92 -4.01 13.72 -0.57
N ALA A 93 -4.74 14.78 -0.20
CA ALA A 93 -4.16 16.07 0.17
C ALA A 93 -3.26 15.97 1.42
N TYR A 94 -3.69 15.22 2.43
CA TYR A 94 -2.89 14.95 3.63
C TYR A 94 -1.68 14.07 3.29
N LEU A 95 -1.87 13.06 2.43
CA LEU A 95 -0.82 12.10 2.10
C LEU A 95 0.36 12.73 1.36
N ILE A 96 0.07 13.59 0.38
CA ILE A 96 1.08 14.36 -0.34
C ILE A 96 1.88 15.23 0.64
N LYS A 97 1.20 15.93 1.57
CA LYS A 97 1.85 16.79 2.57
C LYS A 97 2.65 16.02 3.63
N ALA A 98 2.14 14.88 4.10
CA ALA A 98 2.70 14.15 5.24
C ALA A 98 3.84 13.20 4.88
N HIS A 99 3.88 12.69 3.65
CA HIS A 99 4.73 11.54 3.31
C HIS A 99 5.72 11.72 2.16
N GLY A 100 5.75 12.86 1.46
CA GLY A 100 6.83 13.25 0.53
C GLY A 100 7.31 12.15 -0.44
N GLU A 101 8.59 12.23 -0.87
CA GLU A 101 9.23 11.51 -2.00
C GLU A 101 8.95 9.99 -2.10
N GLY A 102 8.60 9.30 -1.01
CA GLY A 102 8.26 7.87 -1.02
C GLY A 102 6.81 7.57 -1.44
N PHE A 103 5.87 8.43 -1.00
CA PHE A 103 4.44 8.26 -1.27
C PHE A 103 4.13 8.37 -2.76
N ASP A 104 4.81 9.27 -3.47
CA ASP A 104 4.61 9.50 -4.90
C ASP A 104 4.89 8.24 -5.73
N SER A 105 5.93 7.48 -5.36
CA SER A 105 6.31 6.26 -6.06
C SER A 105 5.36 5.10 -5.80
N ASP A 106 4.80 5.00 -4.59
CA ASP A 106 3.86 3.94 -4.20
C ASP A 106 2.48 4.22 -4.78
N PHE A 107 2.04 5.48 -4.69
CA PHE A 107 0.76 5.93 -5.21
C PHE A 107 0.76 5.94 -6.75
N GLY A 108 1.84 6.37 -7.40
CA GLY A 108 1.98 6.30 -8.85
C GLY A 108 1.88 4.86 -9.39
N ARG A 109 2.40 3.88 -8.64
CA ARG A 109 2.23 2.45 -8.98
C ARG A 109 0.78 2.00 -8.86
N LEU A 110 0.06 2.42 -7.82
CA LEU A 110 -1.37 2.13 -7.66
C LEU A 110 -2.18 2.69 -8.84
N VAL A 111 -1.97 3.97 -9.18
CA VAL A 111 -2.61 4.64 -10.32
C VAL A 111 -2.32 3.90 -11.63
N SER A 112 -1.06 3.49 -11.84
CA SER A 112 -0.66 2.77 -13.05
C SER A 112 -1.31 1.39 -13.17
N LEU A 113 -1.51 0.69 -12.05
CA LEU A 113 -2.19 -0.62 -12.02
C LEU A 113 -3.67 -0.53 -12.37
N MET A 114 -4.32 0.59 -12.08
CA MET A 114 -5.73 0.83 -12.42
C MET A 114 -5.94 1.17 -13.89
N GLY A 115 -4.97 1.85 -14.53
CA GLY A 115 -5.12 2.30 -15.91
C GLY A 115 -6.37 3.18 -16.08
N PRO A 116 -7.27 2.91 -17.04
CA PRO A 116 -8.49 3.70 -17.25
C PRO A 116 -9.42 3.79 -16.04
N ASP A 117 -9.37 2.80 -15.14
CA ASP A 117 -10.24 2.74 -13.97
C ASP A 117 -9.92 3.83 -12.92
N VAL A 118 -8.84 4.59 -13.10
CA VAL A 118 -8.53 5.77 -12.27
C VAL A 118 -9.43 6.97 -12.58
N ILE A 119 -10.04 7.03 -13.76
CA ILE A 119 -10.81 8.19 -14.25
C ILE A 119 -11.86 8.68 -13.22
N PRO A 120 -12.66 7.81 -12.58
CA PRO A 120 -13.66 8.23 -11.60
C PRO A 120 -13.08 8.94 -10.36
N PHE A 121 -11.80 8.70 -10.04
CA PHE A 121 -11.12 9.29 -8.89
C PHE A 121 -10.44 10.63 -9.21
N MET A 122 -10.25 10.96 -10.48
CA MET A 122 -9.56 12.18 -10.93
C MET A 122 -10.10 13.48 -10.32
N PRO A 123 -11.42 13.67 -10.13
CA PRO A 123 -11.95 14.88 -9.48
C PRO A 123 -11.44 15.08 -8.04
N ALA A 124 -11.17 14.00 -7.30
CA ALA A 124 -10.61 14.06 -5.96
C ALA A 124 -9.07 14.16 -5.97
N LEU A 125 -8.41 13.49 -6.92
CA LEU A 125 -6.95 13.43 -7.00
C LEU A 125 -6.31 14.71 -7.52
N MET A 126 -6.87 15.30 -8.58
CA MET A 126 -6.20 16.39 -9.31
C MET A 126 -6.04 17.69 -8.51
N PRO A 127 -7.05 18.20 -7.77
CA PRO A 127 -6.88 19.48 -7.07
C PRO A 127 -5.67 19.54 -6.10
N PRO A 128 -5.45 18.56 -5.20
CA PRO A 128 -4.28 18.57 -4.32
C PRO A 128 -2.97 18.29 -5.04
N ILE A 129 -2.95 17.44 -6.08
CA ILE A 129 -1.75 17.23 -6.92
C ILE A 129 -1.33 18.54 -7.59
N LEU A 130 -2.31 19.28 -8.13
CA LEU A 130 -2.05 20.56 -8.79
C LEU A 130 -1.58 21.64 -7.79
N LYS A 131 -2.12 21.64 -6.56
CA LYS A 131 -1.67 22.54 -5.48
C LYS A 131 -0.20 22.28 -5.13
N ALA A 132 0.15 21.01 -4.92
CA ALA A 132 1.53 20.60 -4.61
C ALA A 132 2.49 20.92 -5.78
N ALA A 133 2.09 20.67 -7.02
CA ALA A 133 2.89 20.97 -8.21
C ALA A 133 3.18 22.47 -8.38
N ARG A 134 2.33 23.35 -7.84
CA ARG A 134 2.54 24.81 -7.83
C ARG A 134 3.34 25.29 -6.62
N GLY A 135 3.68 24.42 -5.67
CA GLY A 135 4.35 24.78 -4.42
C GLY A 135 3.45 25.56 -3.46
N GLU A 136 2.12 25.42 -3.58
CA GLU A 136 1.13 26.18 -2.79
C GLU A 136 0.80 25.52 -1.44
N ASP A 137 1.65 24.61 -0.93
CA ASP A 137 1.40 23.79 0.27
C ASP A 137 1.46 24.59 1.60
N GLU A 138 0.68 25.66 1.73
CA GLU A 138 0.31 26.26 3.02
C GLU A 138 -0.63 25.31 3.80
#